data_AF-A0AAN7GT72-F1
#
_entry.id   AF-A0AAN7GT72-F1
#
_cell.length_a   1.000
_cell.length_b   1.000
_cell.length_c   1.000
_cell.angle_alpha   90.00
_cell.angle_beta   90.00
_cell.angle_gamma   90.00
#
_symmetry.space_group_name_H-M   'P 1'
#
loop_
_entity.id
_entity.type
_entity.pdbx_description
1 polymer ?
#
loop_
_entity_poly.entity_id
_entity_poly.type
_entity_poly.pdbx_seq_one_letter_code
_entity_poly.pdbx_strand_id
1 'polypeptide(L)'
;MTKDLFAAADGTTTTTITHECVVCGDFFSPAMLATALCGHRFCGDCFRRFVSAGMADEQLFPPNCCQQKIPGHLLQPWLSQKDYDRYRARKVEVETANRTYCHHPACATFIPPSAIDGDVATCPKCSARTCTICKGNIHIDANCLEDKEAEATLGYVKGLGWKRCPKCKEVVEKNAGCSHIKCRCGCDFCYVCGNKMFTDKWEALSCPICDSPSFTNEQLLELRRQGEQVPIQAISCLHQSWRGITGPGECESCHKEMPKFLFRCRACVVVFCRDCRPRPPRARRWEDY
;
A
#
# COMPACT_ATOMS: atom_id res chain seq x y z
N MET A 1 -49.72 -18.11 51.58
CA MET A 1 -49.18 -19.11 52.52
C MET A 1 -47.68 -19.08 52.40
N THR A 2 -47.04 -18.51 53.40
CA THR A 2 -45.60 -18.38 53.60
C THR A 2 -44.95 -19.71 53.98
N LYS A 3 -43.66 -19.87 53.64
CA LYS A 3 -42.56 -20.50 54.40
C LYS A 3 -41.30 -20.47 53.52
N ASP A 4 -40.47 -19.44 53.65
CA ASP A 4 -39.26 -19.36 54.51
C ASP A 4 -38.12 -20.26 53.97
N LEU A 5 -37.06 -19.71 53.35
CA LEU A 5 -35.86 -19.02 53.88
C LEU A 5 -34.73 -19.99 54.31
N PHE A 6 -33.49 -19.45 54.24
CA PHE A 6 -32.13 -20.02 54.41
C PHE A 6 -31.51 -20.63 53.13
N ALA A 7 -30.28 -20.28 52.69
CA ALA A 7 -29.18 -19.57 53.33
C ALA A 7 -28.32 -18.82 52.29
N ALA A 8 -27.61 -17.81 52.79
CA ALA A 8 -26.64 -16.99 52.08
C ALA A 8 -25.49 -17.81 51.48
N ALA A 9 -25.14 -17.49 50.24
CA ALA A 9 -23.78 -17.59 49.75
C ALA A 9 -23.45 -16.24 49.11
N ASP A 10 -22.48 -15.54 49.71
CA ASP A 10 -21.83 -14.38 49.13
C ASP A 10 -21.10 -14.81 47.84
N GLY A 11 -21.86 -14.88 46.75
CA GLY A 11 -21.35 -15.12 45.41
C GLY A 11 -21.32 -13.80 44.68
N THR A 12 -20.23 -13.05 44.80
CA THR A 12 -19.92 -11.91 43.92
C THR A 12 -20.00 -12.43 42.49
N THR A 13 -21.14 -12.22 41.83
CA THR A 13 -21.36 -12.62 40.44
C THR A 13 -20.62 -11.58 39.62
N THR A 14 -19.32 -11.81 39.43
CA THR A 14 -18.50 -11.01 38.53
C THR A 14 -19.00 -11.31 37.12
N THR A 15 -19.99 -10.54 36.64
CA THR A 15 -20.47 -10.60 35.26
C THR A 15 -19.27 -10.42 34.36
N THR A 16 -18.80 -11.51 33.76
CA THR A 16 -17.57 -11.51 32.98
C THR A 16 -17.90 -10.81 31.68
N ILE A 17 -17.49 -9.54 31.56
CA ILE A 17 -17.67 -8.76 30.34
C ILE A 17 -16.98 -9.54 29.21
N THR A 18 -17.74 -9.89 28.18
CA THR A 18 -17.24 -10.53 26.97
C THR A 18 -17.43 -9.61 25.77
N HIS A 19 -16.59 -9.77 24.76
CA HIS A 19 -16.70 -9.05 23.51
C HIS A 19 -16.63 -10.01 22.33
N GLU A 20 -17.29 -9.64 21.24
CA GLU A 20 -17.37 -10.39 20.01
C GLU A 20 -16.07 -10.28 19.18
N CYS A 21 -15.65 -11.39 18.58
CA CYS A 21 -14.60 -11.43 17.57
C CYS A 21 -15.18 -11.06 16.18
N VAL A 22 -14.59 -10.06 15.52
CA VAL A 22 -15.08 -9.57 14.21
C VAL A 22 -14.98 -10.59 13.06
N VAL A 23 -14.23 -11.68 13.25
CA VAL A 23 -13.99 -12.68 12.19
C VAL A 23 -14.87 -13.92 12.36
N CYS A 24 -14.96 -14.48 13.56
CA CYS A 24 -15.74 -15.71 13.80
C CYS A 24 -17.11 -15.45 14.44
N GLY A 25 -17.36 -14.27 15.02
CA GLY A 25 -18.62 -13.95 15.70
C GLY A 25 -18.74 -14.51 17.13
N ASP A 26 -17.75 -15.26 17.62
CA ASP A 26 -17.79 -15.80 18.98
C ASP A 26 -17.40 -14.76 20.03
N PHE A 27 -17.87 -14.95 21.27
CA PHE A 27 -17.62 -14.05 22.40
C PHE A 27 -16.46 -14.55 23.28
N PHE A 28 -15.54 -13.65 23.59
CA PHE A 28 -14.34 -13.94 24.37
C PHE A 28 -14.15 -12.94 25.50
N SER A 29 -13.42 -13.33 26.55
CA SER A 29 -12.96 -12.39 27.57
C SER A 29 -11.96 -11.38 26.97
N PRO A 30 -11.84 -10.16 27.52
CA PRO A 30 -10.94 -9.13 27.00
C PRO A 30 -9.48 -9.59 26.87
N ALA A 31 -9.01 -10.47 27.77
CA ALA A 31 -7.66 -11.01 27.75
C ALA A 31 -7.39 -11.94 26.54
N MET A 32 -8.43 -12.50 25.92
CA MET A 32 -8.34 -13.38 24.75
C MET A 32 -8.56 -12.65 23.42
N LEU A 33 -8.67 -11.31 23.45
CA LEU A 33 -8.93 -10.49 22.27
C LEU A 33 -7.77 -9.54 21.97
N ALA A 34 -7.24 -9.65 20.75
CA ALA A 34 -6.38 -8.64 20.17
C ALA A 34 -7.25 -7.46 19.71
N THR A 35 -6.90 -6.24 20.13
CA THR A 35 -7.61 -5.02 19.71
C THR A 35 -6.71 -4.21 18.79
N ALA A 36 -7.17 -3.99 17.56
CA ALA A 36 -6.47 -3.11 16.61
C ALA A 36 -6.76 -1.64 16.92
N LEU A 37 -5.92 -0.73 16.38
CA LEU A 37 -6.07 0.73 16.57
C LEU A 37 -7.43 1.27 16.08
N CYS A 38 -8.02 0.58 15.12
CA CYS A 38 -9.36 0.84 14.55
C CYS A 38 -10.50 0.49 15.54
N GLY A 39 -10.21 -0.18 16.66
CA GLY A 39 -11.20 -0.66 17.64
C GLY A 39 -11.73 -2.07 17.37
N HIS A 40 -11.47 -2.66 16.21
CA HIS A 40 -11.88 -4.03 15.92
C HIS A 40 -11.12 -5.05 16.79
N ARG A 41 -11.85 -6.08 17.23
CA ARG A 41 -11.39 -7.13 18.14
C ARG A 41 -11.33 -8.48 17.45
N PHE A 42 -10.27 -9.22 17.71
CA PHE A 42 -10.00 -10.53 17.12
C PHE A 42 -9.66 -11.52 18.22
N CYS A 43 -10.27 -12.71 18.21
CA CYS A 43 -9.77 -13.80 19.04
C CYS A 43 -8.36 -14.21 18.60
N GLY A 44 -7.58 -14.82 19.49
CA GLY A 44 -6.18 -15.14 19.22
C GLY A 44 -5.95 -15.96 17.95
N ASP A 45 -6.82 -16.93 17.66
CA ASP A 45 -6.71 -17.77 16.46
C ASP A 45 -6.99 -16.99 15.18
N CYS A 46 -8.07 -16.21 15.18
CA CYS A 46 -8.42 -15.34 14.05
C CYS A 46 -7.34 -14.29 13.82
N PHE A 47 -6.78 -13.72 14.89
CA PHE A 47 -5.73 -12.72 14.80
C PHE A 47 -4.43 -13.30 14.21
N ARG A 48 -4.00 -14.48 14.66
CA ARG A 48 -2.83 -15.17 14.08
C ARG A 48 -2.99 -15.45 12.59
N ARG A 49 -4.15 -15.94 12.18
CA ARG A 49 -4.47 -16.18 10.76
C ARG A 49 -4.46 -14.89 9.96
N PHE A 50 -5.08 -13.84 10.48
CA PHE A 50 -5.10 -12.50 9.89
C PHE A 50 -3.67 -11.96 9.68
N VAL A 51 -2.81 -12.06 10.71
CA VAL A 51 -1.42 -11.63 10.63
C VAL A 51 -0.63 -12.46 9.62
N SER A 52 -0.79 -13.78 9.60
CA SER A 52 -0.12 -14.65 8.64
C SER A 52 -0.51 -14.30 7.19
N ALA A 53 -1.78 -13.99 6.93
CA ALA A 53 -2.24 -13.56 5.62
C ALA A 53 -1.60 -12.21 5.20
N GLY A 54 -1.55 -11.24 6.12
CA GLY A 54 -0.87 -9.96 5.89
C GLY A 54 0.65 -10.06 5.75
N MET A 55 1.25 -11.17 6.19
CA MET A 55 2.68 -11.45 6.00
C MET A 55 3.00 -12.10 4.65
N ALA A 56 2.04 -12.82 4.05
CA ALA A 56 2.24 -13.54 2.80
C ALA A 56 2.18 -12.63 1.56
N ASP A 57 1.33 -11.60 1.59
CA ASP A 57 1.16 -10.63 0.50
C ASP A 57 1.89 -9.31 0.82
N GLU A 58 2.78 -8.88 -0.07
CA GLU A 58 3.50 -7.62 0.09
C GLU A 58 2.59 -6.39 0.08
N GLN A 59 1.45 -6.42 -0.62
CA GLN A 59 0.46 -5.32 -0.61
C GLN A 59 -0.30 -5.23 0.70
N LEU A 60 -0.45 -6.35 1.40
CA LEU A 60 -1.11 -6.42 2.70
C LEU A 60 -0.13 -6.23 3.86
N PHE A 61 1.17 -6.10 3.56
CA PHE A 61 2.23 -5.92 4.53
C PHE A 61 2.51 -4.42 4.82
N PRO A 62 2.67 -4.01 6.08
CA PRO A 62 2.38 -4.78 7.30
C PRO A 62 0.87 -5.00 7.47
N PRO A 63 0.45 -6.05 8.20
CA PRO A 63 -0.96 -6.35 8.45
C PRO A 63 -1.72 -5.08 8.86
N ASN A 64 -2.86 -4.82 8.22
CA ASN A 64 -3.61 -3.58 8.42
C ASN A 64 -5.11 -3.84 8.65
N CYS A 65 -5.68 -3.19 9.67
CA CYS A 65 -7.12 -3.15 9.93
C CYS A 65 -7.66 -1.81 9.45
N CYS A 66 -8.71 -1.78 8.62
CA CYS A 66 -9.33 -0.52 8.19
C CYS A 66 -8.32 0.49 7.61
N GLN A 67 -7.34 -0.01 6.84
CA GLN A 67 -6.23 0.77 6.27
C GLN A 67 -5.24 1.35 7.30
N GLN A 68 -5.36 0.98 8.59
CA GLN A 68 -4.40 1.31 9.64
C GLN A 68 -3.45 0.14 9.85
N LYS A 69 -2.14 0.41 9.65
CA LYS A 69 -1.08 -0.57 9.91
C LYS A 69 -1.10 -0.97 11.38
N ILE A 70 -1.07 -2.27 11.66
CA ILE A 70 -0.96 -2.77 13.02
C ILE A 70 0.51 -2.68 13.46
N PRO A 71 0.83 -1.92 14.53
CA PRO A 71 2.19 -1.82 15.03
C PRO A 71 2.73 -3.17 15.51
N GLY A 72 4.04 -3.39 15.34
CA GLY A 72 4.68 -4.66 15.72
C GLY A 72 4.47 -5.06 17.19
N HIS A 73 4.46 -4.09 18.11
CA HIS A 73 4.23 -4.36 19.53
C HIS A 73 2.83 -4.92 19.83
N LEU A 74 1.82 -4.66 18.98
CA LEU A 74 0.49 -5.27 19.10
C LEU A 74 0.45 -6.69 18.52
N LEU A 75 1.41 -7.05 17.67
CA LEU A 75 1.53 -8.41 17.12
C LEU A 75 2.22 -9.35 18.11
N GLN A 76 3.25 -8.84 18.80
CA GLN A 76 4.16 -9.64 19.64
C GLN A 76 3.46 -10.53 20.68
N PRO A 77 2.43 -10.09 21.43
CA PRO A 77 1.77 -10.94 22.43
C PRO A 77 1.01 -12.14 21.84
N TRP A 78 0.70 -12.09 20.54
CA TRP A 78 -0.18 -13.06 19.88
C TRP A 78 0.56 -14.03 18.96
N LEU A 79 1.83 -13.74 18.67
CA LEU A 79 2.70 -14.52 17.80
C LEU A 79 3.69 -15.32 18.64
N SER A 80 4.08 -16.49 18.13
CA SER A 80 5.26 -17.18 18.65
C SER A 80 6.51 -16.32 18.42
N GLN A 81 7.56 -16.50 19.23
CA GLN A 81 8.83 -15.81 19.02
C GLN A 81 9.35 -16.00 17.57
N LYS A 82 9.24 -17.23 17.06
CA LYS A 82 9.60 -17.57 15.67
C LYS A 82 8.81 -16.78 14.63
N ASP A 83 7.49 -16.65 14.80
CA ASP A 83 6.65 -15.89 13.86
C ASP A 83 6.89 -14.38 13.97
N TYR A 84 7.16 -13.88 15.17
CA TYR A 84 7.50 -12.47 15.39
C TYR A 84 8.85 -12.10 14.77
N ASP A 85 9.86 -12.97 14.89
CA ASP A 85 11.14 -12.76 14.20
C ASP A 85 11.01 -12.84 12.69
N ARG A 86 10.15 -13.73 12.17
CA ARG A 86 9.78 -13.75 10.74
C ARG A 86 9.14 -12.43 10.31
N TYR A 87 8.23 -11.86 11.13
CA TYR A 87 7.65 -10.55 10.87
C TYR A 87 8.70 -9.44 10.84
N ARG A 88 9.62 -9.42 11.80
CA ARG A 88 10.71 -8.43 11.86
C ARG A 88 11.63 -8.50 10.65
N ALA A 89 12.05 -9.71 10.27
CA ALA A 89 12.87 -9.94 9.08
C ALA A 89 12.14 -9.48 7.81
N ARG A 90 10.86 -9.84 7.65
CA ARG A 90 10.04 -9.39 6.52
C ARG A 90 9.88 -7.87 6.48
N LYS A 91 9.74 -7.23 7.64
CA LYS A 91 9.65 -5.78 7.74
C LYS A 91 10.91 -5.10 7.20
N VAL A 92 12.08 -5.55 7.62
CA VAL A 92 13.37 -5.05 7.12
C VAL A 92 13.46 -5.24 5.61
N GLU A 93 13.12 -6.43 5.11
CA GLU A 93 13.11 -6.71 3.67
C GLU A 93 12.21 -5.71 2.92
N VAL A 94 10.95 -5.59 3.31
CA VAL A 94 9.96 -4.77 2.60
C VAL A 94 10.31 -3.27 2.65
N GLU A 95 10.86 -2.80 3.77
CA GLU A 95 11.24 -1.40 3.95
C GLU A 95 12.53 -1.04 3.22
N THR A 96 13.43 -2.01 3.00
CA THR A 96 14.69 -1.83 2.27
C THR A 96 14.42 -1.41 0.81
N ALA A 97 15.00 -0.29 0.40
CA ALA A 97 14.99 0.15 -0.99
C ALA A 97 16.03 -0.62 -1.81
N ASN A 98 15.76 -0.84 -3.11
CA ASN A 98 16.67 -1.55 -4.03
C ASN A 98 17.18 -2.89 -3.49
N ARG A 99 16.26 -3.69 -2.93
CA ARG A 99 16.53 -4.97 -2.27
C ARG A 99 17.45 -5.84 -3.12
N THR A 100 18.40 -6.50 -2.47
CA THR A 100 19.28 -7.47 -3.11
C THR A 100 18.92 -8.85 -2.59
N TYR A 101 18.72 -9.79 -3.52
CA TYR A 101 18.46 -11.19 -3.23
C TYR A 101 19.65 -12.00 -3.71
N CYS A 102 19.91 -13.13 -3.07
CA CYS A 102 20.94 -14.04 -3.54
C CYS A 102 20.69 -14.47 -4.98
N HIS A 103 21.69 -14.28 -5.85
CA HIS A 103 21.58 -14.60 -7.28
C HIS A 103 21.28 -16.09 -7.57
N HIS A 104 21.62 -17.00 -6.64
CA HIS A 104 21.30 -18.41 -6.79
C HIS A 104 19.78 -18.64 -6.71
N PRO A 105 19.11 -19.11 -7.79
CA PRO A 105 17.65 -19.25 -7.81
C PRO A 105 17.11 -20.19 -6.73
N ALA A 106 17.84 -21.27 -6.41
CA ALA A 106 17.48 -22.20 -5.34
C ALA A 106 17.60 -21.59 -3.93
N CYS A 107 18.36 -20.51 -3.78
CA CYS A 107 18.54 -19.83 -2.50
C CYS A 107 17.59 -18.62 -2.37
N ALA A 108 17.63 -17.70 -3.34
CA ALA A 108 16.80 -16.49 -3.47
C ALA A 108 16.59 -15.69 -2.17
N THR A 109 17.50 -15.85 -1.20
CA THR A 109 17.35 -15.29 0.14
C THR A 109 17.64 -13.80 0.11
N PHE A 110 16.79 -12.99 0.74
CA PHE A 110 17.02 -11.56 0.92
C PHE A 110 18.35 -11.32 1.65
N ILE A 111 19.18 -10.43 1.11
CA ILE A 111 20.45 -10.04 1.70
C ILE A 111 20.27 -8.67 2.36
N PRO A 112 20.35 -8.58 3.71
CA PRO A 112 20.16 -7.33 4.42
C PRO A 112 21.28 -6.33 4.11
N PRO A 113 21.03 -5.01 4.20
CA PRO A 113 22.04 -3.99 3.93
C PRO A 113 23.32 -4.13 4.77
N SER A 114 23.23 -4.70 5.97
CA SER A 114 24.39 -4.97 6.84
C SER A 114 25.34 -6.05 6.30
N ALA A 115 24.91 -6.85 5.32
CA ALA A 115 25.70 -7.88 4.66
C ALA A 115 26.17 -7.43 3.25
N ILE A 116 26.14 -6.12 3.00
CA ILE A 116 26.57 -5.50 1.75
C ILE A 116 27.80 -4.65 2.03
N ASP A 117 28.86 -4.89 1.26
CA ASP A 117 30.09 -4.09 1.26
C ASP A 117 30.36 -3.59 -0.17
N GLY A 118 30.25 -2.28 -0.38
CA GLY A 118 30.25 -1.67 -1.71
C GLY A 118 29.24 -2.32 -2.65
N ASP A 119 29.73 -2.85 -3.77
CA ASP A 119 28.90 -3.50 -4.79
C ASP A 119 28.72 -5.01 -4.57
N VAL A 120 29.11 -5.52 -3.40
CA VAL A 120 29.11 -6.95 -3.08
C VAL A 120 28.17 -7.25 -1.92
N ALA A 121 27.11 -8.00 -2.21
CA ALA A 121 26.18 -8.54 -1.22
C ALA A 121 26.52 -10.00 -0.90
N THR A 122 26.81 -10.30 0.36
CA THR A 122 27.13 -11.67 0.80
C THR A 122 25.90 -12.35 1.40
N CYS A 123 25.47 -13.48 0.82
CA CYS A 123 24.27 -14.16 1.26
C CYS A 123 24.45 -14.81 2.64
N PRO A 124 23.63 -14.48 3.66
CA PRO A 124 23.78 -15.05 5.01
C PRO A 124 23.42 -16.54 5.09
N LYS A 125 22.73 -17.09 4.08
CA LYS A 125 22.28 -18.49 4.05
C LYS A 125 23.27 -19.44 3.38
N CYS A 126 23.87 -19.03 2.27
CA CYS A 126 24.71 -19.89 1.43
C CYS A 126 26.10 -19.30 1.12
N SER A 127 26.42 -18.14 1.68
CA SER A 127 27.69 -17.43 1.49
C SER A 127 28.00 -16.98 0.05
N ALA A 128 27.11 -17.24 -0.90
CA ALA A 128 27.25 -16.76 -2.27
C ALA A 128 27.27 -15.23 -2.34
N ARG A 129 28.13 -14.69 -3.20
CA ARG A 129 28.33 -13.24 -3.37
C ARG A 129 27.55 -12.78 -4.60
N THR A 130 26.77 -11.73 -4.42
CA THR A 130 25.86 -11.17 -5.43
C THR A 130 26.27 -9.73 -5.70
N CYS A 131 26.35 -9.33 -6.96
CA CYS A 131 26.57 -7.94 -7.33
C CYS A 131 25.32 -7.12 -7.00
N THR A 132 25.46 -5.99 -6.31
CA THR A 132 24.31 -5.14 -5.95
C THR A 132 23.78 -4.30 -7.12
N ILE A 133 24.56 -4.17 -8.20
CA ILE A 133 24.24 -3.41 -9.41
C ILE A 133 23.35 -4.25 -10.32
N CYS A 134 23.89 -5.35 -10.90
CA CYS A 134 23.14 -6.26 -11.78
C CYS A 134 22.28 -7.30 -11.06
N LYS A 135 22.41 -7.45 -9.73
CA LYS A 135 21.74 -8.53 -8.96
C LYS A 135 22.17 -9.96 -9.37
N GLY A 136 23.18 -10.09 -10.22
CA GLY A 136 23.79 -11.36 -10.65
C GLY A 136 24.95 -11.82 -9.75
N ASN A 137 25.68 -12.85 -10.20
CA ASN A 137 26.90 -13.30 -9.52
C ASN A 137 27.96 -12.20 -9.49
N ILE A 138 28.84 -12.21 -8.48
CA ILE A 138 29.93 -11.24 -8.40
C ILE A 138 30.91 -11.41 -9.57
N HIS A 139 31.34 -10.29 -10.13
CA HIS A 139 32.34 -10.22 -11.20
C HIS A 139 33.45 -9.21 -10.84
N ILE A 140 34.60 -9.35 -11.49
CA ILE A 140 35.81 -8.54 -11.22
C ILE A 140 35.83 -7.30 -12.14
N ASP A 141 35.13 -7.35 -13.27
CA ASP A 141 35.22 -6.32 -14.29
C ASP A 141 34.46 -5.05 -13.87
N ALA A 142 35.09 -3.89 -14.04
CA ALA A 142 34.54 -2.57 -13.70
C ALA A 142 33.30 -2.16 -14.54
N ASN A 143 32.98 -2.92 -15.58
CA ASN A 143 31.77 -2.76 -16.38
C ASN A 143 30.82 -3.92 -16.06
N CYS A 144 29.84 -3.66 -15.19
CA CYS A 144 28.65 -4.49 -15.08
C CYS A 144 28.01 -4.50 -16.48
N LEU A 145 28.08 -5.60 -17.24
CA LEU A 145 27.59 -5.64 -18.63
C LEU A 145 26.09 -5.31 -18.73
N GLU A 146 25.32 -5.65 -17.68
CA GLU A 146 23.93 -5.26 -17.55
C GLU A 146 23.70 -3.75 -17.46
N ASP A 147 24.69 -2.92 -17.11
CA ASP A 147 24.53 -1.45 -17.16
C ASP A 147 24.22 -0.98 -18.59
N LYS A 148 24.82 -1.62 -19.62
CA LYS A 148 24.58 -1.23 -21.03
C LYS A 148 23.25 -1.73 -21.59
N GLU A 149 22.85 -2.94 -21.23
CA GLU A 149 21.55 -3.50 -21.63
C GLU A 149 20.39 -2.90 -20.82
N ALA A 150 20.63 -2.55 -19.55
CA ALA A 150 19.74 -1.73 -18.75
C ALA A 150 19.62 -0.32 -19.33
N GLU A 151 20.68 0.31 -19.83
CA GLU A 151 20.59 1.61 -20.53
C GLU A 151 19.71 1.54 -21.80
N ALA A 152 19.88 0.49 -22.60
CA ALA A 152 19.06 0.24 -23.80
C ALA A 152 17.60 -0.06 -23.44
N THR A 153 17.39 -0.87 -22.40
CA THR A 153 16.06 -1.14 -21.83
C THR A 153 15.44 0.11 -21.23
N LEU A 154 16.23 1.00 -20.61
CA LEU A 154 15.76 2.31 -20.12
C LEU A 154 15.36 3.24 -21.26
N GLY A 155 16.08 3.19 -22.38
CA GLY A 155 15.70 3.86 -23.63
C GLY A 155 14.36 3.37 -24.14
N TYR A 156 14.17 2.05 -24.18
CA TYR A 156 12.90 1.41 -24.57
C TYR A 156 11.75 1.73 -23.62
N VAL A 157 11.98 1.64 -22.30
CA VAL A 157 11.04 2.01 -21.23
C VAL A 157 10.62 3.47 -21.34
N LYS A 158 11.57 4.39 -21.60
CA LYS A 158 11.27 5.80 -21.87
C LYS A 158 10.44 5.97 -23.15
N GLY A 159 10.76 5.23 -24.21
CA GLY A 159 10.04 5.25 -25.49
C GLY A 159 8.59 4.78 -25.38
N LEU A 160 8.31 3.82 -24.49
CA LEU A 160 6.94 3.38 -24.16
C LEU A 160 6.23 4.27 -23.13
N GLY A 161 6.88 5.32 -22.62
CA GLY A 161 6.32 6.20 -21.60
C GLY A 161 6.18 5.56 -20.20
N TRP A 162 6.80 4.39 -19.98
CA TRP A 162 6.82 3.70 -18.69
C TRP A 162 7.73 4.44 -17.69
N LYS A 163 7.41 4.32 -16.39
CA LYS A 163 8.14 5.05 -15.33
C LYS A 163 8.78 4.13 -14.32
N ARG A 164 9.97 4.51 -13.85
CA ARG A 164 10.62 3.83 -12.73
C ARG A 164 10.15 4.41 -11.41
N CYS A 165 9.89 3.52 -10.44
CA CYS A 165 9.64 3.94 -9.08
C CYS A 165 10.86 4.70 -8.53
N PRO A 166 10.69 5.89 -7.93
CA PRO A 166 11.82 6.66 -7.41
C PRO A 166 12.52 5.97 -6.24
N LYS A 167 11.79 5.11 -5.49
CA LYS A 167 12.29 4.36 -4.32
C LYS A 167 13.00 3.07 -4.70
N CYS A 168 12.33 2.16 -5.42
CA CYS A 168 12.87 0.81 -5.70
C CYS A 168 13.38 0.61 -7.11
N LYS A 169 13.28 1.63 -7.98
CA LYS A 169 13.73 1.61 -9.37
C LYS A 169 13.09 0.53 -10.26
N GLU A 170 12.06 -0.17 -9.79
CA GLU A 170 11.25 -1.05 -10.64
C GLU A 170 10.52 -0.26 -11.72
N VAL A 171 10.41 -0.85 -12.90
CA VAL A 171 9.65 -0.28 -14.02
C VAL A 171 8.16 -0.55 -13.79
N VAL A 172 7.36 0.49 -13.97
CA VAL A 172 5.92 0.44 -13.83
C VAL A 172 5.32 0.85 -15.17
N GLU A 173 4.44 0.00 -15.69
CA GLU A 173 3.53 0.28 -16.79
C GLU A 173 2.19 0.81 -16.23
N LYS A 174 1.54 1.72 -16.96
CA LYS A 174 0.25 2.29 -16.60
C LYS A 174 -0.68 2.18 -17.80
N ASN A 175 -1.79 1.47 -17.59
CA ASN A 175 -2.75 1.19 -18.65
C ASN A 175 -3.80 2.30 -18.82
N ALA A 176 -4.18 3.01 -17.74
CA ALA A 176 -5.10 4.16 -17.75
C ALA A 176 -5.11 4.91 -16.40
N GLY A 177 -5.86 6.01 -16.29
CA GLY A 177 -6.24 6.62 -15.01
C GLY A 177 -5.33 7.73 -14.45
N CYS A 178 -5.39 7.95 -13.13
CA CYS A 178 -4.70 9.06 -12.43
C CYS A 178 -3.17 8.97 -12.52
N SER A 179 -2.49 10.11 -12.52
CA SER A 179 -1.02 10.19 -12.52
C SER A 179 -0.39 9.82 -11.18
N HIS A 180 -1.15 9.75 -10.08
CA HIS A 180 -0.67 9.18 -8.82
C HIS A 180 -0.67 7.65 -8.88
N ILE A 181 0.49 7.05 -8.68
CA ILE A 181 0.68 5.60 -8.67
C ILE A 181 1.32 5.16 -7.36
N LYS A 182 0.77 4.11 -6.75
CA LYS A 182 1.40 3.39 -5.65
C LYS A 182 2.18 2.22 -6.22
N CYS A 183 3.51 2.26 -6.10
CA CYS A 183 4.37 1.14 -6.47
C CYS A 183 4.14 -0.05 -5.53
N ARG A 184 4.43 -1.27 -6.00
CA ARG A 184 4.35 -2.50 -5.17
C ARG A 184 5.20 -2.42 -3.90
N CYS A 185 6.29 -1.66 -3.91
CA CYS A 185 7.13 -1.39 -2.74
C CYS A 185 6.51 -0.41 -1.71
N GLY A 186 5.26 0.03 -1.94
CA GLY A 186 4.50 0.94 -1.10
C GLY A 186 4.80 2.43 -1.31
N CYS A 187 5.71 2.80 -2.23
CA CYS A 187 6.02 4.18 -2.54
C CYS A 187 4.97 4.82 -3.46
N ASP A 188 4.39 5.94 -3.03
CA ASP A 188 3.55 6.79 -3.87
C ASP A 188 4.42 7.72 -4.73
N PHE A 189 4.21 7.72 -6.05
CA PHE A 189 4.95 8.55 -6.99
C PHE A 189 4.08 9.01 -8.16
N CYS A 190 4.47 10.11 -8.79
CA CYS A 190 3.77 10.63 -9.95
C CYS A 190 4.30 9.97 -11.22
N TYR A 191 3.41 9.37 -12.00
CA TYR A 191 3.69 8.71 -13.26
C TYR A 191 3.97 9.70 -14.42
N VAL A 192 3.75 11.01 -14.23
CA VAL A 192 4.15 12.03 -15.22
C VAL A 192 5.65 12.30 -15.10
N CYS A 193 6.09 12.71 -13.91
CA CYS A 193 7.48 13.15 -13.69
C CYS A 193 8.39 12.06 -13.09
N GLY A 194 7.84 10.95 -12.60
CA GLY A 194 8.59 9.87 -11.94
C GLY A 194 9.01 10.17 -10.49
N ASN A 195 8.63 11.32 -9.93
CA ASN A 195 9.07 11.72 -8.59
C ASN A 195 8.14 11.24 -7.49
N LYS A 196 8.73 11.07 -6.31
CA LYS A 196 8.01 10.68 -5.09
C LYS A 196 6.95 11.76 -4.79
N MET A 197 5.74 11.32 -4.48
CA MET A 197 4.68 12.20 -4.01
C MET A 197 4.82 12.39 -2.51
N PHE A 198 4.53 13.59 -2.05
CA PHE A 198 4.56 13.93 -0.64
C PHE A 198 3.14 14.16 -0.14
N THR A 199 2.92 13.83 1.13
CA THR A 199 1.76 14.32 1.87
C THR A 199 2.19 15.61 2.56
N ASP A 200 1.72 16.76 2.07
CA ASP A 200 1.80 17.99 2.84
C ASP A 200 0.81 17.95 4.02
N LYS A 201 1.00 18.83 5.01
CA LYS A 201 0.32 18.84 6.33
C LYS A 201 -1.22 18.95 6.28
N TRP A 202 -1.81 18.88 5.09
CA TRP A 202 -3.24 18.88 4.81
C TRP A 202 -3.58 17.78 3.80
N GLU A 203 -3.48 16.52 4.24
CA GLU A 203 -4.15 15.28 3.75
C GLU A 203 -4.25 14.98 2.23
N ALA A 204 -3.60 15.74 1.34
CA ALA A 204 -3.52 15.50 -0.10
C ALA A 204 -2.11 15.04 -0.51
N LEU A 205 -2.04 14.10 -1.47
CA LEU A 205 -0.79 13.70 -2.11
C LEU A 205 -0.50 14.67 -3.25
N SER A 206 0.59 15.43 -3.14
CA SER A 206 1.01 16.45 -4.11
C SER A 206 2.27 16.04 -4.90
N CYS A 207 2.29 16.35 -6.20
CA CYS A 207 3.47 16.29 -7.07
C CYS A 207 4.14 17.67 -7.13
N PRO A 208 5.32 17.87 -6.53
CA PRO A 208 6.00 19.17 -6.49
C PRO A 208 6.43 19.74 -7.86
N ILE A 209 6.40 18.91 -8.92
CA ILE A 209 6.75 19.31 -10.29
C ILE A 209 5.52 19.51 -11.18
N CYS A 210 4.44 18.76 -10.92
CA CYS A 210 3.28 18.67 -11.78
C CYS A 210 2.13 19.55 -11.30
N ASP A 211 2.16 19.96 -10.03
CA ASP A 211 1.12 20.79 -9.40
C ASP A 211 1.42 22.29 -9.53
N SER A 212 2.46 22.69 -10.28
CA SER A 212 2.51 24.02 -10.88
C SER A 212 1.64 24.00 -12.15
N PRO A 213 0.58 24.81 -12.23
CA PRO A 213 -0.33 24.76 -13.37
C PRO A 213 0.42 25.26 -14.61
N SER A 214 0.74 24.34 -15.53
CA SER A 214 1.27 24.73 -16.84
C SER A 214 0.18 25.37 -17.72
N PHE A 215 -1.10 25.22 -17.34
CA PHE A 215 -2.27 25.83 -18.00
C PHE A 215 -3.36 26.16 -16.97
N THR A 216 -4.06 27.29 -17.16
CA THR A 216 -5.26 27.64 -16.38
C THR A 216 -6.49 26.86 -16.89
N ASN A 217 -7.54 26.75 -16.07
CA ASN A 217 -8.80 26.09 -16.47
C ASN A 217 -9.43 26.74 -17.72
N GLU A 218 -9.27 28.05 -17.91
CA GLU A 218 -9.75 28.77 -19.10
C GLU A 218 -9.00 28.33 -20.36
N GLN A 219 -7.67 28.16 -20.28
CA GLN A 219 -6.85 27.69 -21.40
C GLN A 219 -7.21 26.26 -21.82
N LEU A 220 -7.55 25.38 -20.88
CA LEU A 220 -7.98 24.00 -21.16
C LEU A 220 -9.38 23.92 -21.80
N LEU A 221 -10.28 24.83 -21.42
CA LEU A 221 -11.63 24.92 -22.01
C LEU A 221 -11.57 25.41 -23.46
N GLU A 222 -10.67 26.34 -23.77
CA GLU A 222 -10.50 26.88 -25.11
C GLU A 222 -9.90 25.84 -26.08
N LEU A 223 -8.87 25.09 -25.66
CA LEU A 223 -8.31 23.97 -26.45
C LEU A 223 -9.38 22.91 -26.79
N ARG A 224 -10.31 22.61 -25.86
CA ARG A 224 -11.45 21.72 -26.15
C ARG A 224 -12.46 22.32 -27.11
N ARG A 225 -12.74 23.63 -27.03
CA ARG A 225 -13.64 24.31 -27.99
C ARG A 225 -13.10 24.24 -29.41
N GLN A 226 -11.79 24.23 -29.56
CA GLN A 226 -11.08 24.18 -30.84
C GLN A 226 -10.92 22.74 -31.37
N GLY A 227 -11.39 21.73 -30.62
CA GLY A 227 -11.30 20.33 -31.02
C GLY A 227 -9.88 19.76 -30.96
N GLU A 228 -8.95 20.46 -30.33
CA GLU A 228 -7.57 20.01 -30.18
C GLU A 228 -7.45 18.97 -29.07
N GLN A 229 -6.52 18.02 -29.26
CA GLN A 229 -6.23 17.03 -28.23
C GLN A 229 -5.53 17.71 -27.06
N VAL A 230 -6.22 17.81 -25.93
CA VAL A 230 -5.61 18.25 -24.67
C VAL A 230 -4.57 17.20 -24.27
N PRO A 231 -3.29 17.57 -24.08
CA PRO A 231 -2.28 16.62 -23.64
C PRO A 231 -2.72 15.98 -22.32
N ILE A 232 -2.72 14.65 -22.24
CA ILE A 232 -3.05 13.89 -21.01
C ILE A 232 -2.17 14.35 -19.81
N GLN A 233 -1.04 14.97 -20.13
CA GLN A 233 -0.09 15.63 -19.22
C GLN A 233 -0.66 16.86 -18.49
N ALA A 234 -1.79 17.43 -18.91
CA ALA A 234 -2.31 18.71 -18.39
C ALA A 234 -3.38 18.58 -17.29
N ILE A 235 -3.70 17.37 -16.81
CA ILE A 235 -4.73 17.19 -15.78
C ILE A 235 -4.18 16.40 -14.58
N SER A 236 -3.40 17.08 -13.73
CA SER A 236 -3.25 16.70 -12.31
C SER A 236 -4.55 17.08 -11.60
N CYS A 237 -5.59 16.24 -11.74
CA CYS A 237 -6.84 16.50 -11.03
C CYS A 237 -6.80 15.86 -9.65
N LEU A 238 -7.06 16.65 -8.62
CA LEU A 238 -7.17 16.20 -7.23
C LEU A 238 -8.43 15.35 -6.95
N HIS A 239 -9.28 15.13 -7.95
CA HIS A 239 -10.45 14.26 -7.86
C HIS A 239 -11.38 14.57 -6.67
N GLN A 240 -11.49 15.85 -6.32
CA GLN A 240 -12.26 16.30 -5.15
C GLN A 240 -13.76 16.48 -5.45
N SER A 241 -14.14 16.55 -6.74
CA SER A 241 -15.51 16.85 -7.16
C SER A 241 -16.01 15.88 -8.22
N TRP A 242 -17.20 15.34 -7.99
CA TRP A 242 -17.79 14.26 -8.80
C TRP A 242 -19.24 14.55 -9.17
N ARG A 243 -19.65 14.06 -10.33
CA ARG A 243 -21.03 14.03 -10.80
C ARG A 243 -21.43 12.58 -11.02
N GLY A 244 -22.51 12.13 -10.40
CA GLY A 244 -23.08 10.82 -10.72
C GLY A 244 -23.58 10.80 -12.16
N ILE A 245 -23.28 9.73 -12.89
CA ILE A 245 -23.81 9.49 -14.23
C ILE A 245 -24.78 8.31 -14.18
N THR A 246 -25.84 8.41 -14.98
CA THR A 246 -26.90 7.40 -15.09
C THR A 246 -26.69 6.54 -16.32
N GLY A 247 -26.96 5.24 -16.21
CA GLY A 247 -26.79 4.27 -17.29
C GLY A 247 -25.54 3.41 -17.10
N PRO A 248 -25.41 2.33 -17.91
CA PRO A 248 -24.27 1.44 -17.86
C PRO A 248 -23.00 2.12 -18.40
N GLY A 249 -21.85 1.69 -17.91
CA GLY A 249 -20.54 2.13 -18.41
C GLY A 249 -19.39 1.43 -17.70
N GLU A 250 -18.18 1.57 -18.22
CA GLU A 250 -16.99 0.95 -17.65
C GLU A 250 -16.32 1.86 -16.61
N CYS A 251 -15.81 1.27 -15.53
CA CYS A 251 -14.95 1.97 -14.58
C CYS A 251 -13.50 2.02 -15.09
N GLU A 252 -12.95 3.21 -15.27
CA GLU A 252 -11.57 3.40 -15.78
C GLU A 252 -10.46 2.95 -14.81
N SER A 253 -10.79 2.57 -13.57
CA SER A 253 -9.83 2.08 -12.57
C SER A 253 -9.83 0.56 -12.41
N CYS A 254 -10.98 -0.10 -12.54
CA CYS A 254 -11.08 -1.54 -12.33
C CYS A 254 -11.58 -2.30 -13.57
N HIS A 255 -11.88 -1.58 -14.66
CA HIS A 255 -12.32 -2.11 -15.95
C HIS A 255 -13.58 -2.98 -15.89
N LYS A 256 -14.36 -2.85 -14.81
CA LYS A 256 -15.64 -3.54 -14.68
C LYS A 256 -16.73 -2.72 -15.33
N GLU A 257 -17.57 -3.39 -16.13
CA GLU A 257 -18.84 -2.83 -16.55
C GLU A 257 -19.76 -2.68 -15.34
N MET A 258 -20.24 -1.46 -15.15
CA MET A 258 -21.11 -1.07 -14.05
C MET A 258 -22.46 -0.67 -14.64
N PRO A 259 -23.56 -1.35 -14.30
CA PRO A 259 -24.90 -0.97 -14.77
C PRO A 259 -25.40 0.35 -14.14
N LYS A 260 -24.80 0.78 -13.02
CA LYS A 260 -25.12 1.98 -12.24
C LYS A 260 -23.99 2.33 -11.27
N PHE A 261 -24.10 3.49 -10.61
CA PHE A 261 -23.13 4.00 -9.61
C PHE A 261 -21.75 4.36 -10.18
N LEU A 262 -21.75 4.90 -11.39
CA LEU A 262 -20.59 5.54 -11.99
C LEU A 262 -20.57 7.03 -11.63
N PHE A 263 -19.36 7.55 -11.47
CA PHE A 263 -19.10 8.93 -11.11
C PHE A 263 -18.06 9.50 -12.06
N ARG A 264 -18.44 10.59 -12.72
CA ARG A 264 -17.56 11.38 -13.58
C ARG A 264 -16.92 12.50 -12.76
N CYS A 265 -15.60 12.63 -12.79
CA CYS A 265 -14.94 13.76 -12.14
C CYS A 265 -15.30 15.05 -12.88
N ARG A 266 -15.63 16.12 -12.14
CA ARG A 266 -16.03 17.39 -12.77
C ARG A 266 -14.85 18.12 -13.42
N ALA A 267 -13.63 17.84 -13.00
CA ALA A 267 -12.43 18.50 -13.53
C ALA A 267 -11.76 17.67 -14.64
N CYS A 268 -11.46 16.39 -14.41
CA CYS A 268 -10.76 15.56 -15.40
C CYS A 268 -11.64 14.62 -16.22
N VAL A 269 -12.96 14.60 -15.98
CA VAL A 269 -13.96 13.78 -16.69
C VAL A 269 -13.77 12.25 -16.65
N VAL A 270 -12.77 11.74 -15.92
CA VAL A 270 -12.60 10.30 -15.69
C VAL A 270 -13.82 9.71 -15.01
N VAL A 271 -14.15 8.47 -15.36
CA VAL A 271 -15.33 7.76 -14.86
C VAL A 271 -14.90 6.60 -13.96
N PHE A 272 -15.20 6.71 -12.67
CA PHE A 272 -14.94 5.64 -11.68
C PHE A 272 -16.25 5.11 -11.08
N CYS A 273 -16.25 3.82 -10.74
CA CYS A 273 -17.31 3.25 -9.91
C CYS A 273 -17.24 3.81 -8.48
N ARG A 274 -18.32 3.62 -7.72
CA ARG A 274 -18.41 4.04 -6.31
C ARG A 274 -17.20 3.64 -5.46
N ASP A 275 -16.67 2.44 -5.68
CA ASP A 275 -15.61 1.85 -4.86
C ASP A 275 -14.21 2.30 -5.27
N CYS A 276 -13.99 2.51 -6.57
CA CYS A 276 -12.73 3.03 -7.11
C CYS A 276 -12.59 4.55 -6.96
N ARG A 277 -13.70 5.25 -6.71
CA ARG A 277 -13.69 6.70 -6.53
C ARG A 277 -12.98 7.08 -5.22
N PRO A 278 -11.94 7.93 -5.26
CA PRO A 278 -11.35 8.55 -4.09
C PRO A 278 -12.43 9.20 -3.21
N ARG A 279 -12.46 8.85 -1.92
CA ARG A 279 -13.36 9.49 -0.97
C ARG A 279 -12.65 10.72 -0.38
N PRO A 280 -13.33 11.87 -0.24
CA PRO A 280 -12.77 12.97 0.54
C PRO A 280 -12.54 12.49 1.98
N PRO A 281 -11.47 12.93 2.66
CA PRO A 281 -11.27 12.64 4.06
C PRO A 281 -12.49 13.13 4.86
N ARG A 282 -12.93 12.35 5.86
CA ARG A 282 -13.94 12.82 6.81
C ARG A 282 -13.32 13.97 7.59
N ALA A 283 -13.87 15.18 7.47
CA ALA A 283 -13.46 16.31 8.29
C ALA A 283 -13.50 15.90 9.78
N ARG A 284 -12.36 15.96 10.47
CA ARG A 284 -12.33 15.86 11.93
C ARG A 284 -12.98 17.10 12.52
N ARG A 285 -13.75 16.95 13.59
CA ARG A 285 -14.34 18.09 14.27
C ARG A 285 -13.23 18.81 15.05
N TRP A 286 -13.35 20.13 15.12
CA TRP A 286 -12.48 21.00 15.91
C TRP A 286 -12.35 20.57 17.39
N GLU A 287 -13.34 19.84 17.89
CA GLU A 287 -13.44 19.34 19.27
C GLU A 287 -12.40 18.26 19.65
N ASP A 288 -11.65 17.73 18.68
CA ASP A 288 -10.63 16.68 18.90
C ASP A 288 -9.19 17.25 19.08
N TYR A 289 -9.04 18.56 19.33
CA TYR A 289 -7.77 19.24 19.63
C TYR A 289 -7.64 19.68 21.09
#